data_AF-A0A4Q9DVT3-F1
#
_entry.id   AF-A0A4Q9DVT3-F1
#
_cell.length_a   1.000
_cell.length_b   1.000
_cell.length_c   1.000
_cell.angle_alpha   90.00
_cell.angle_beta   90.00
_cell.angle_gamma   90.00
#
_symmetry.space_group_name_H-M   'P 1'
#
loop_
_entity.id
_entity.type
_entity.pdbx_description
1 polymer ?
#
loop_
_entity_poly.entity_id
_entity_poly.type
_entity_poly.pdbx_seq_one_letter_code
_entity_poly.pdbx_strand_id
1 'polypeptide(L)'
;MINIVYKDGLLITSIEILFRGNSIVIENVVIDTGASETILSPDVVEEIGIFAELDDYIHSFYGVGGSLHNFFSKPSQNRDNPGCCTQVPSAVVASFFHLLKNL
;
A
#
# COMPACT_ATOMS: atom_id res chain seq x y z
N MET A 1 2.29 2.14 -20.07
CA MET A 1 3.77 2.21 -20.04
C MET A 1 4.14 2.68 -18.65
N ILE A 2 4.96 1.93 -17.92
CA ILE A 2 5.37 2.32 -16.56
C ILE A 2 6.33 3.50 -16.67
N ASN A 3 6.12 4.55 -15.87
CA ASN A 3 6.97 5.74 -15.82
C ASN A 3 7.64 5.83 -14.46
N ILE A 4 8.97 5.72 -14.44
CA ILE A 4 9.79 5.87 -13.24
C ILE A 4 10.57 7.18 -13.36
N VAL A 5 10.39 8.05 -12.38
CA VAL A 5 11.01 9.37 -12.28
C VAL A 5 12.02 9.36 -11.16
N TYR A 6 13.21 9.94 -11.38
CA TYR A 6 14.17 10.19 -10.32
C TYR A 6 14.05 11.65 -9.86
N LYS A 7 13.73 11.86 -8.57
CA LYS A 7 13.52 13.19 -7.97
C LYS A 7 14.01 13.21 -6.53
N ASP A 8 14.80 14.22 -6.16
CA ASP A 8 15.29 14.45 -4.79
C ASP A 8 15.95 13.23 -4.14
N GLY A 9 16.67 12.42 -4.94
CA GLY A 9 17.34 11.21 -4.46
C GLY A 9 16.48 9.95 -4.46
N LEU A 10 15.19 10.04 -4.82
CA LEU A 10 14.23 8.95 -4.79
C LEU A 10 13.79 8.52 -6.18
N LEU A 11 13.55 7.21 -6.34
CA LEU A 11 12.84 6.67 -7.49
C LEU A 11 11.35 6.68 -7.20
N ILE A 12 10.58 7.31 -8.08
CA ILE A 12 9.16 7.59 -7.89
C ILE A 12 8.39 7.08 -9.10
N THR A 13 7.24 6.45 -8.87
CA THR A 13 6.32 5.99 -9.93
C THR A 13 4.87 6.27 -9.52
N SER A 14 3.95 6.08 -10.46
CA SER A 14 2.54 5.85 -10.14
C SER A 14 2.24 4.36 -10.08
N ILE A 15 1.23 3.98 -9.29
CA ILE A 15 0.65 2.63 -9.26
C ILE A 15 -0.87 2.73 -9.36
N GLU A 16 -1.50 1.75 -9.98
CA GLU A 16 -2.94 1.58 -9.97
C GLU A 16 -3.31 0.43 -9.03
N ILE A 17 -4.28 0.69 -8.15
CA ILE A 17 -4.82 -0.30 -7.23
C ILE A 17 -6.27 -0.58 -7.61
N LEU A 18 -6.61 -1.85 -7.78
CA LEU A 18 -7.96 -2.33 -7.99
C LEU A 18 -8.42 -3.16 -6.80
N PHE A 19 -9.52 -2.76 -6.17
CA PHE A 19 -10.09 -3.43 -5.01
C PHE A 19 -11.62 -3.46 -5.07
N ARG A 20 -12.21 -4.66 -4.99
CA ARG A 20 -13.68 -4.88 -5.01
C ARG A 20 -14.40 -4.11 -6.14
N GLY A 21 -13.77 -3.98 -7.31
CA GLY A 21 -14.34 -3.29 -8.48
C GLY A 21 -14.09 -1.77 -8.52
N ASN A 22 -13.50 -1.19 -7.48
CA ASN A 22 -13.08 0.21 -7.43
C ASN A 22 -11.59 0.33 -7.74
N SER A 23 -11.19 1.39 -8.44
CA SER A 23 -9.79 1.65 -8.81
C SER A 23 -9.33 3.02 -8.34
N ILE A 24 -8.09 3.13 -7.90
CA ILE A 24 -7.41 4.40 -7.65
C ILE A 24 -6.01 4.39 -8.25
N VAL A 25 -5.57 5.52 -8.79
CA VAL A 25 -4.18 5.74 -9.16
C VAL A 25 -3.51 6.52 -8.05
N ILE A 26 -2.45 5.95 -7.47
CA ILE A 26 -1.63 6.61 -6.46
C ILE A 26 -0.38 7.14 -7.14
N GLU A 27 -0.28 8.46 -7.18
CA GLU A 27 0.90 9.17 -7.68
C GLU A 27 1.96 9.29 -6.58
N ASN A 28 3.21 9.56 -7.00
CA ASN A 28 4.33 9.82 -6.11
C ASN A 28 4.68 8.66 -5.15
N VAL A 29 4.61 7.42 -5.62
CA VAL A 29 5.01 6.24 -4.84
C VAL A 29 6.51 6.03 -4.93
N VAL A 30 7.19 5.95 -3.79
CA VAL A 30 8.62 5.66 -3.70
C VAL A 30 8.88 4.17 -3.94
N ILE A 31 9.85 3.87 -4.80
CA ILE A 31 10.39 2.52 -4.99
C ILE A 31 11.46 2.28 -3.92
N ASP A 32 11.12 1.52 -2.88
CA ASP A 32 12.00 1.22 -1.76
C ASP A 32 12.46 -0.24 -1.81
N THR A 33 13.73 -0.48 -2.17
CA THR A 33 14.33 -1.82 -2.17
C THR A 33 14.71 -2.33 -0.77
N GLY A 34 14.71 -1.44 0.24
CA GLY A 34 14.98 -1.77 1.63
C GLY A 34 13.73 -2.16 2.42
N ALA A 35 12.54 -1.96 1.85
CA ALA A 35 11.28 -2.36 2.45
C ALA A 35 11.00 -3.85 2.18
N SER A 36 10.61 -4.58 3.24
CA SER A 36 10.18 -5.99 3.11
C SER A 36 8.77 -6.12 2.50
N GLU A 37 7.95 -5.06 2.61
CA GLU A 37 6.55 -5.04 2.19
C GLU A 37 6.22 -3.67 1.58
N THR A 38 5.22 -3.61 0.69
CA THR A 38 4.73 -2.35 0.13
C THR A 38 3.74 -1.71 1.07
N ILE A 39 4.06 -0.54 1.63
CA ILE A 39 3.19 0.12 2.61
C ILE A 39 2.41 1.26 1.95
N LEU A 40 1.09 1.22 2.11
CA LEU A 40 0.16 2.25 1.64
C LEU A 40 -0.44 3.03 2.81
N SER A 41 -0.63 4.34 2.61
CA SER A 41 -1.31 5.21 3.58
C SER A 41 -2.82 4.89 3.62
N PRO A 42 -3.45 4.72 4.80
CA PRO A 42 -4.89 4.45 4.92
C PRO A 42 -5.70 5.58 4.29
N ASP A 43 -5.28 6.83 4.51
CA ASP A 43 -5.90 8.04 3.96
C ASP A 43 -6.09 7.97 2.42
N VAL A 44 -5.19 7.30 1.70
CA VAL A 44 -5.22 7.24 0.23
C VAL A 44 -6.14 6.13 -0.27
N VAL A 45 -6.18 5.00 0.44
CA VAL A 45 -6.93 3.81 -0.01
C VAL A 45 -8.34 3.72 0.58
N GLU A 46 -8.68 4.58 1.54
CA GLU A 46 -10.03 4.71 2.09
C GLU A 46 -11.06 5.04 1.00
N GLU A 47 -10.67 5.83 -0.02
CA GLU A 47 -11.53 6.23 -1.14
C GLU A 47 -12.08 5.04 -1.94
N ILE A 48 -11.31 3.96 -2.06
CA ILE A 48 -11.74 2.72 -2.75
C ILE A 48 -12.32 1.66 -1.81
N GLY A 49 -12.51 2.01 -0.54
CA GLY A 49 -13.12 1.15 0.47
C GLY A 49 -12.16 0.16 1.12
N ILE A 50 -10.85 0.49 1.18
CA ILE A 50 -9.89 -0.30 1.96
C ILE A 50 -9.76 0.32 3.35
N PHE A 51 -10.31 -0.37 4.34
CA PHE A 51 -10.20 -0.06 5.78
C PHE A 51 -9.92 -1.36 6.55
N ALA A 52 -9.47 -1.24 7.79
CA ALA A 52 -9.26 -2.40 8.65
C ALA A 52 -10.59 -3.11 8.93
N GLU A 53 -10.66 -4.40 8.63
CA GLU A 53 -11.79 -5.31 8.89
C GLU A 53 -11.37 -6.36 9.93
N LEU A 54 -12.35 -7.04 10.55
CA LEU A 54 -12.09 -8.00 11.65
C LEU A 54 -11.28 -9.24 11.21
N ASP A 55 -11.32 -9.57 9.93
CA ASP A 55 -10.65 -10.72 9.32
C ASP A 55 -9.28 -10.37 8.73
N ASP A 56 -8.82 -9.12 8.88
CA ASP A 56 -7.50 -8.70 8.40
C ASP A 56 -6.37 -9.25 9.28
N TYR A 57 -5.23 -9.52 8.65
CA TYR A 57 -4.01 -9.84 9.38
C TYR A 57 -3.37 -8.57 9.89
N ILE A 58 -3.07 -8.52 11.18
CA ILE A 58 -2.31 -7.43 11.80
C ILE A 58 -0.84 -7.82 11.89
N HIS A 59 0.02 -6.93 11.44
CA HIS A 59 1.46 -7.10 11.45
C HIS A 59 2.14 -5.91 12.12
N SER A 60 3.41 -6.08 12.46
CA SER A 60 4.24 -5.01 12.98
C SER A 60 5.62 -4.98 12.31
N PHE A 61 6.21 -3.80 12.18
CA PHE A 61 7.56 -3.60 11.66
C PHE A 61 8.32 -2.54 12.44
N TYR A 62 9.65 -2.55 12.29
CA TYR A 62 10.55 -1.54 12.82
C TYR A 62 11.13 -0.71 11.68
N GLY A 63 11.04 0.61 11.80
CA GLY A 63 11.75 1.53 10.91
C GLY A 63 13.16 1.84 11.39
N VAL A 64 13.86 2.71 10.65
CA VAL A 64 15.22 3.19 11.01
C VAL A 64 15.25 3.83 12.41
N GLY A 65 14.15 4.43 12.86
CA GLY A 65 14.01 5.00 14.21
C GLY A 65 13.81 3.99 15.34
N GLY A 66 13.76 2.68 15.05
CA GLY A 66 13.60 1.63 16.05
C GLY A 66 12.23 1.58 16.74
N SER A 67 11.29 2.43 16.33
CA SER A 67 9.91 2.43 16.82
C SER A 67 9.09 1.33 16.14
N LEU A 68 8.23 0.68 16.91
CA LEU A 68 7.29 -0.33 16.41
C LEU A 68 6.10 0.36 15.74
N HIS A 69 5.77 -0.07 14.53
CA HIS A 69 4.61 0.38 13.76
C HIS A 69 3.73 -0.80 13.38
N ASN A 70 2.42 -0.57 13.27
CA ASN A 70 1.44 -1.60 12.95
C ASN A 70 0.76 -1.34 11.61
N PHE A 71 0.45 -2.41 10.90
CA PHE A 71 -0.31 -2.37 9.65
C PHE A 71 -1.25 -3.55 9.55
N PHE A 72 -2.21 -3.47 8.63
CA PHE A 72 -3.08 -4.57 8.29
C PHE A 72 -2.90 -4.99 6.83
N SER A 73 -3.16 -6.25 6.54
CA SER A 73 -3.21 -6.78 5.18
C SER A 73 -4.48 -7.59 4.99
N LYS A 74 -5.07 -7.47 3.80
CA LYS A 74 -6.26 -8.23 3.44
C LYS A 74 -5.96 -9.72 3.25
N PRO A 75 -6.82 -10.64 3.71
CA PRO A 75 -6.70 -12.05 3.37
C PRO A 75 -6.81 -12.25 1.86
N SER A 76 -6.12 -13.25 1.31
CA SER A 76 -6.21 -13.59 -0.10
C SER A 76 -7.63 -14.10 -0.42
N GLN A 77 -8.39 -13.31 -1.16
CA GLN A 77 -9.68 -13.75 -1.70
C GLN A 77 -9.44 -14.74 -2.86
N ASN A 78 -10.28 -15.78 -2.96
CA ASN A 78 -10.06 -16.85 -3.92
C ASN A 78 -10.13 -16.33 -5.37
N ARG A 79 -9.10 -16.65 -6.19
CA ARG A 79 -8.92 -16.15 -7.57
C ARG A 79 -9.98 -16.66 -8.57
N ASP A 80 -10.87 -17.55 -8.14
CA ASP A 80 -11.86 -18.22 -8.98
C ASP A 80 -13.19 -17.44 -9.13
N ASN A 81 -13.32 -16.25 -8.52
CA ASN A 81 -14.48 -15.40 -8.72
C ASN A 81 -14.19 -14.38 -9.85
N PRO A 82 -14.83 -14.48 -11.02
CA PRO A 82 -14.54 -13.61 -12.18
C PRO A 82 -14.90 -12.12 -11.97
N GLY A 83 -15.57 -11.77 -10.86
CA GLY A 83 -15.78 -10.38 -10.42
C GLY A 83 -14.77 -9.89 -9.37
N CYS A 84 -13.86 -10.74 -8.90
CA CYS A 84 -12.90 -10.41 -7.84
C CYS A 84 -11.49 -10.26 -8.44
N CYS A 85 -11.26 -9.13 -9.10
CA CYS A 85 -9.91 -8.72 -9.45
C CYS A 85 -9.23 -8.11 -8.23
N THR A 86 -8.72 -8.92 -7.30
CA THR A 86 -7.65 -8.44 -6.43
C THR A 86 -6.36 -8.46 -7.23
N GLN A 87 -6.13 -7.42 -8.02
CA GLN A 87 -4.78 -7.08 -8.49
C GLN A 87 -4.09 -6.18 -7.48
N VAL A 88 -4.29 -6.46 -6.19
CA VAL A 88 -3.46 -5.88 -5.16
C VAL A 88 -2.32 -6.86 -4.92
N PRO A 89 -1.08 -6.57 -5.34
CA PRO A 89 0.06 -7.32 -4.85
C PRO A 89 0.09 -7.06 -3.34
N SER A 90 -0.51 -7.96 -2.56
CA SER A 90 -0.54 -7.94 -1.09
C SER A 90 -0.49 -6.52 -0.52
N ALA A 91 -1.50 -5.68 -0.80
CA ALA A 91 -1.51 -4.32 -0.26
C ALA A 91 -1.47 -4.40 1.26
N VAL A 92 -0.34 -3.97 1.80
CA VAL A 92 -0.15 -3.71 3.21
C VAL A 92 -0.54 -2.26 3.43
N VAL A 93 -1.58 -2.03 4.23
CA VAL A 93 -2.03 -0.69 4.60
C VAL A 93 -1.54 -0.42 6.01
N ALA A 94 -0.56 0.47 6.17
CA ALA A 94 -0.06 0.81 7.49
C ALA A 94 -0.74 2.04 8.05
N SER A 95 -1.28 1.93 9.25
CA SER A 95 -1.61 3.11 10.02
C SER A 95 -0.31 3.79 10.47
N PHE A 96 -0.25 5.10 10.18
CA PHE A 96 0.79 6.07 10.57
C PHE A 96 1.99 6.26 9.62
N PHE A 97 1.83 7.20 8.67
CA PHE A 97 2.94 7.86 7.97
C PHE A 97 3.02 9.34 8.37
N HIS A 98 3.81 9.63 9.41
CA HIS A 98 4.34 10.98 9.65
C HIS A 98 5.65 11.21 8.85
N LEU A 99 6.18 10.18 8.17
CA LEU A 99 7.50 10.25 7.53
C LEU A 99 7.52 10.63 6.04
N LEU A 100 6.41 10.49 5.31
CA LEU A 100 6.35 10.83 3.88
C LEU A 100 5.61 12.15 3.59
N LYS A 101 4.91 12.74 4.58
CA LYS A 101 4.21 14.02 4.39
C LYS A 101 5.17 15.24 4.27
N ASN A 102 6.48 15.01 4.41
CA ASN A 102 7.52 16.05 4.35
C ASN A 102 8.56 15.84 3.22
N LEU A 103 8.25 14.97 2.25
CA LEU A 103 9.02 14.83 1.00
C LEU A 103 8.22 15.36 -0.19
#